data_AF-A0AAD7FB56-F1
#
_entry.id   AF-A0AAD7FB56-F1
#
_cell.length_a   1.000
_cell.length_b   1.000
_cell.length_c   1.000
_cell.angle_alpha   90.00
_cell.angle_beta   90.00
_cell.angle_gamma   90.00
#
_symmetry.space_group_name_H-M   'P 1'
#
loop_
_entity.id
_entity.type
_entity.pdbx_description
1 polymer ?
#
loop_
_entity_poly.entity_id
_entity_poly.type
_entity_poly.pdbx_seq_one_letter_code
_entity_poly.pdbx_strand_id
1 'polypeptide(L)'
;MVEELARAWPSLELLHLEAHSHDHRPLVTIRSLLALAQYCPRLRQIRLDFDASSVPEHPANAHRRETFRQPNVRWLDVSHSPISSAVDVARYLAALFPKLSMMHSAKQDWPRNHPDNTARVLVEIGYADLWWRVPSLLRVFQIIEQEEDTPSDSSSVDSTG
;
A
#
# COMPACT_ATOMS: atom_id res chain seq x y z
N MET A 1 -6.15 1.40 -18.18
CA MET A 1 -5.60 0.03 -18.06
C MET A 1 -5.92 -0.67 -16.75
N VAL A 2 -5.23 -0.44 -15.60
CA VAL A 2 -5.57 -1.18 -14.35
C VAL A 2 -6.99 -0.91 -13.86
N GLU A 3 -7.49 0.31 -14.04
CA GLU A 3 -8.88 0.66 -13.71
C GLU A 3 -9.92 -0.14 -14.50
N GLU A 4 -9.71 -0.35 -15.80
CA GLU A 4 -10.61 -1.15 -16.64
C GLU A 4 -10.63 -2.61 -16.21
N LEU A 5 -9.46 -3.17 -15.89
CA LEU A 5 -9.33 -4.54 -15.37
C LEU A 5 -10.05 -4.69 -14.02
N ALA A 6 -9.84 -3.73 -13.10
CA ALA A 6 -10.49 -3.74 -11.80
C ALA A 6 -12.03 -3.67 -11.93
N ARG A 7 -12.55 -2.86 -12.85
CA ARG A 7 -13.99 -2.80 -13.16
C ARG A 7 -14.53 -4.10 -13.77
N ALA A 8 -13.72 -4.82 -14.54
CA ALA A 8 -14.11 -6.11 -15.11
C ALA A 8 -14.11 -7.25 -14.08
N TRP A 9 -13.43 -7.09 -12.94
CA TRP A 9 -13.27 -8.12 -11.91
C TRP A 9 -13.78 -7.70 -10.51
N PRO A 10 -15.05 -7.32 -10.36
CA PRO A 10 -15.58 -6.84 -9.07
C PRO A 10 -15.60 -7.91 -7.97
N SER A 11 -15.51 -9.18 -8.33
CA SER A 11 -15.45 -10.30 -7.37
C SER A 11 -14.02 -10.78 -7.09
N LEU A 12 -12.99 -10.05 -7.53
CA LEU A 12 -11.59 -10.45 -7.33
C LEU A 12 -11.23 -10.44 -5.85
N GLU A 13 -10.75 -11.58 -5.36
CA GLU A 13 -10.26 -11.72 -3.97
C GLU A 13 -8.74 -11.70 -3.88
N LEU A 14 -8.06 -12.23 -4.91
CA LEU A 14 -6.61 -12.42 -4.95
C LEU A 14 -6.10 -11.89 -6.29
N LEU A 15 -5.12 -10.97 -6.26
CA LEU A 15 -4.44 -10.49 -7.46
C LEU A 15 -2.95 -10.79 -7.35
N HIS A 16 -2.43 -11.69 -8.18
CA HIS A 16 -1.01 -12.02 -8.21
C HIS A 16 -0.47 -11.74 -9.61
N LEU A 17 0.32 -10.68 -9.74
CA LEU A 17 0.98 -10.25 -10.97
C LEU A 17 2.42 -9.86 -10.61
N GLU A 18 3.33 -10.83 -10.63
CA GLU A 18 4.76 -10.62 -10.35
C GLU A 18 5.56 -10.69 -11.66
N ALA A 19 6.56 -9.83 -11.80
CA ALA A 19 7.53 -9.98 -12.87
C ALA A 19 8.59 -11.00 -12.45
N HIS A 20 8.73 -12.10 -13.19
CA HIS A 20 9.76 -13.10 -12.93
C HIS A 20 11.19 -12.66 -13.32
N SER A 21 11.38 -11.39 -13.69
CA SER A 21 12.66 -10.87 -14.17
C SER A 21 13.07 -9.62 -13.42
N HIS A 22 14.29 -9.64 -12.87
CA HIS A 22 14.97 -8.50 -12.27
C HIS A 22 15.23 -7.35 -13.28
N ASP A 23 15.06 -7.63 -14.58
CA ASP A 23 15.17 -6.61 -15.61
C ASP A 23 13.93 -5.74 -15.77
N HIS A 24 12.82 -6.13 -15.16
CA HIS A 24 11.55 -5.43 -15.32
C HIS A 24 11.45 -4.21 -14.40
N ARG A 25 11.15 -3.05 -14.99
CA ARG A 25 10.62 -1.92 -14.22
C ARG A 25 9.09 -1.99 -14.27
N PRO A 26 8.41 -1.90 -13.12
CA PRO A 26 6.96 -1.93 -13.11
C PRO A 26 6.39 -0.79 -13.95
N LEU A 27 5.47 -1.13 -14.85
CA LEU A 27 4.73 -0.17 -15.68
C LEU A 27 3.55 0.46 -14.94
N VAL A 28 3.17 -0.13 -13.81
CA VAL A 28 2.08 0.34 -12.96
C VAL A 28 2.64 1.12 -11.78
N THR A 29 1.92 2.15 -11.34
CA THR A 29 2.30 2.98 -10.19
C THR A 29 1.44 2.63 -8.97
N ILE A 30 1.83 3.11 -7.79
CA ILE A 30 1.07 2.95 -6.55
C ILE A 30 -0.41 3.39 -6.66
N ARG A 31 -0.74 4.31 -7.58
CA ARG A 31 -2.13 4.72 -7.88
C ARG A 31 -3.02 3.56 -8.35
N SER A 32 -2.42 2.52 -8.90
CA SER A 32 -3.13 1.32 -9.35
C SER A 32 -3.81 0.60 -8.18
N LEU A 33 -3.25 0.70 -6.97
CA LEU A 33 -3.86 0.15 -5.76
C LEU A 33 -5.19 0.83 -5.43
N LEU A 34 -5.33 2.13 -5.69
CA LEU A 34 -6.59 2.85 -5.49
C LEU A 34 -7.69 2.32 -6.41
N ALA A 35 -7.38 2.08 -7.69
CA ALA A 35 -8.35 1.53 -8.63
C ALA A 35 -8.79 0.11 -8.21
N LEU A 36 -7.84 -0.74 -7.80
CA LEU A 36 -8.13 -2.07 -7.29
C LEU A 36 -8.98 -2.02 -6.01
N ALA A 37 -8.62 -1.15 -5.07
CA ALA A 37 -9.38 -0.92 -3.87
C ALA A 37 -10.84 -0.52 -4.19
N GLN A 38 -11.01 0.43 -5.10
CA GLN A 38 -12.30 1.04 -5.45
C GLN A 38 -13.24 0.05 -6.15
N TYR A 39 -12.72 -0.74 -7.09
CA TYR A 39 -13.55 -1.57 -7.96
C TYR A 39 -13.59 -3.05 -7.56
N CYS A 40 -12.67 -3.52 -6.71
CA CYS A 40 -12.62 -4.90 -6.23
C CYS A 40 -12.92 -4.97 -4.72
N PRO A 41 -14.20 -4.85 -4.29
CA PRO A 41 -14.57 -4.81 -2.87
C PRO A 41 -14.23 -6.08 -2.08
N ARG A 42 -14.02 -7.21 -2.75
CA ARG A 42 -13.69 -8.49 -2.12
C ARG A 42 -12.18 -8.76 -2.02
N LEU A 43 -11.35 -7.82 -2.46
CA LEU A 43 -9.91 -7.99 -2.52
C LEU A 43 -9.32 -8.18 -1.12
N ARG A 44 -8.52 -9.24 -0.95
CA ARG A 44 -7.90 -9.66 0.31
C ARG A 44 -6.38 -9.69 0.22
N GLN A 45 -5.86 -10.09 -0.92
CA GLN A 45 -4.43 -10.27 -1.16
C GLN A 45 -4.01 -9.66 -2.48
N ILE A 46 -2.91 -8.93 -2.45
CA ILE A 46 -2.30 -8.31 -3.62
C ILE A 46 -0.82 -8.71 -3.63
N ARG A 47 -0.38 -9.34 -4.71
CA ARG A 47 1.02 -9.40 -5.10
C ARG A 47 1.16 -8.67 -6.41
N LEU A 48 1.88 -7.56 -6.41
CA LEU A 48 2.04 -6.70 -7.58
C LEU A 48 3.32 -5.90 -7.46
N ASP A 49 4.14 -5.92 -8.51
CA ASP A 49 5.21 -4.95 -8.67
C ASP A 49 4.64 -3.61 -9.13
N PHE A 50 4.91 -2.54 -8.40
CA PHE A 50 4.52 -1.18 -8.78
C PHE A 50 5.58 -0.15 -8.43
N ASP A 51 5.60 0.96 -9.14
CA ASP A 51 6.45 2.09 -8.80
C ASP A 51 5.82 2.91 -7.65
N ALA A 52 6.49 2.91 -6.50
CA ALA A 52 6.17 3.70 -5.31
C ALA A 52 7.19 4.83 -5.06
N SER A 53 7.99 5.19 -6.06
CA SER A 53 8.98 6.27 -5.97
C SER A 53 8.31 7.65 -5.91
N SER A 54 7.06 7.76 -6.35
CA SER A 54 6.22 8.95 -6.22
C SER A 54 4.85 8.55 -5.69
N VAL A 55 4.53 9.03 -4.49
CA VAL A 55 3.24 8.82 -3.85
C VAL A 55 2.36 10.04 -4.16
N PRO A 56 1.12 9.85 -4.65
CA PRO A 56 0.20 10.96 -4.85
C PRO A 56 -0.04 11.68 -3.53
N GLU A 57 -0.24 13.00 -3.59
CA GLU A 57 -0.78 13.74 -2.46
C GLU A 57 -2.11 13.09 -2.03
N HIS A 58 -2.29 13.03 -0.72
CA HIS A 58 -3.29 12.24 0.00
C HIS A 58 -4.67 12.23 -0.72
N PRO A 59 -5.33 11.06 -0.88
CA PRO A 59 -6.66 11.00 -1.49
C PRO A 59 -7.72 11.86 -0.80
N ALA A 60 -7.47 12.33 0.44
CA ALA A 60 -8.32 13.27 1.16
C ALA A 60 -8.33 14.70 0.57
N ASN A 61 -7.30 15.11 -0.17
CA ASN A 61 -7.16 16.50 -0.65
C ASN A 61 -7.60 16.70 -2.12
N ALA A 62 -7.85 15.62 -2.86
CA ALA A 62 -8.45 15.69 -4.18
C ALA A 62 -9.95 15.96 -4.02
N HIS A 63 -10.31 17.24 -4.10
CA HIS A 63 -11.65 17.77 -3.93
C HIS A 63 -12.72 16.86 -4.57
N ARG A 64 -13.63 16.33 -3.74
CA ARG A 64 -14.91 15.64 -4.09
C ARG A 64 -14.94 14.11 -4.30
N ARG A 65 -14.05 13.31 -3.71
CA ARG A 65 -14.38 11.88 -3.51
C ARG A 65 -14.16 11.51 -2.07
N GLU A 66 -15.19 10.92 -1.46
CA GLU A 66 -15.10 10.20 -0.18
C GLU A 66 -13.76 9.46 -0.13
N THR A 67 -13.02 9.63 0.96
CA THR A 67 -11.72 8.97 1.17
C THR A 67 -11.96 7.46 1.07
N PHE A 68 -11.71 6.89 -0.10
CA PHE A 68 -12.07 5.50 -0.35
C PHE A 68 -11.15 4.60 0.45
N ARG A 69 -11.71 3.84 1.40
CA ARG A 69 -10.98 2.88 2.22
C ARG A 69 -11.39 1.47 1.85
N GLN A 70 -10.41 0.58 1.71
CA GLN A 70 -10.62 -0.84 1.45
C GLN A 70 -10.22 -1.68 2.67
N PRO A 71 -11.16 -2.01 3.56
CA PRO A 71 -10.86 -2.69 4.80
C PRO A 71 -10.67 -4.20 4.64
N ASN A 72 -10.72 -4.78 3.44
CA ASN A 72 -10.60 -6.23 3.24
C ASN A 72 -9.19 -6.72 2.91
N VAL A 73 -8.34 -5.84 2.38
CA VAL A 73 -6.94 -6.19 2.08
C VAL A 73 -6.17 -6.39 3.39
N ARG A 74 -5.52 -7.55 3.53
CA ARG A 74 -4.72 -7.94 4.70
C ARG A 74 -3.26 -8.18 4.37
N TRP A 75 -3.00 -8.51 3.11
CA TRP A 75 -1.70 -8.96 2.64
C TRP A 75 -1.31 -8.22 1.36
N LEU A 76 -0.12 -7.63 1.36
CA LEU A 76 0.46 -6.91 0.23
C LEU A 76 1.91 -7.38 0.02
N ASP A 77 2.18 -8.00 -1.11
CA ASP A 77 3.52 -8.33 -1.55
C ASP A 77 3.92 -7.37 -2.67
N VAL A 78 4.97 -6.61 -2.39
CA VAL A 78 5.49 -5.57 -3.27
C VAL A 78 6.72 -6.05 -4.03
N SER A 79 7.19 -7.27 -3.77
CA SER A 79 8.33 -7.93 -4.42
C SER A 79 9.48 -6.95 -4.74
N HIS A 80 9.68 -6.52 -5.99
CA HIS A 80 10.79 -5.64 -6.42
C HIS A 80 10.39 -4.16 -6.60
N SER A 81 9.27 -3.74 -6.01
CA SER A 81 8.70 -2.39 -6.17
C SER A 81 9.69 -1.29 -5.76
N PRO A 82 10.03 -0.36 -6.66
CA PRO A 82 10.82 0.82 -6.32
C PRO A 82 10.11 1.69 -5.27
N ILE A 83 10.85 2.22 -4.30
CA ILE A 83 10.33 3.10 -3.25
C ILE A 83 11.36 4.17 -2.91
N SER A 84 10.89 5.41 -2.70
CA SER A 84 11.72 6.56 -2.31
C SER A 84 11.53 6.96 -0.84
N SER A 85 10.33 6.78 -0.30
CA SER A 85 9.96 7.19 1.06
C SER A 85 9.07 6.15 1.73
N ALA A 86 9.61 5.47 2.74
CA ALA A 86 8.84 4.53 3.56
C ALA A 86 7.69 5.22 4.32
N VAL A 87 7.88 6.49 4.71
CA VAL A 87 6.90 7.26 5.48
C VAL A 87 5.67 7.59 4.63
N ASP A 88 5.88 8.13 3.43
CA ASP A 88 4.77 8.56 2.57
C ASP A 88 3.99 7.38 2.04
N VAL A 89 4.69 6.30 1.68
CA VAL A 89 4.05 5.04 1.30
C VAL A 89 3.26 4.44 2.47
N ALA A 90 3.82 4.39 3.67
CA ALA A 90 3.10 3.86 4.83
C ALA A 90 1.82 4.65 5.13
N ARG A 91 1.88 5.99 5.06
CA ARG A 91 0.70 6.86 5.24
C ARG A 91 -0.35 6.62 4.15
N TYR A 92 0.08 6.51 2.90
CA TYR A 92 -0.82 6.22 1.78
C TYR A 92 -1.50 4.86 1.92
N LEU A 93 -0.75 3.84 2.31
CA LEU A 93 -1.27 2.48 2.51
C LEU A 93 -2.17 2.38 3.75
N ALA A 94 -1.92 3.13 4.83
CA ALA A 94 -2.78 3.17 6.00
C ALA A 94 -4.18 3.68 5.62
N ALA A 95 -4.23 4.84 4.94
CA ALA A 95 -5.47 5.44 4.50
C ALA A 95 -6.26 4.57 3.53
N LEU A 96 -5.57 3.90 2.59
CA LEU A 96 -6.21 3.07 1.58
C LEU A 96 -6.62 1.69 2.12
N PHE A 97 -5.77 1.07 2.95
CA PHE A 97 -5.93 -0.28 3.49
C PHE A 97 -5.79 -0.28 5.02
N PRO A 98 -6.80 0.21 5.76
CA PRO A 98 -6.72 0.45 7.21
C PRO A 98 -6.53 -0.83 8.05
N LYS A 99 -6.68 -2.00 7.44
CA LYS A 99 -6.50 -3.31 8.08
C LYS A 99 -5.37 -4.13 7.44
N LEU A 100 -4.51 -3.51 6.63
CA LEU A 100 -3.32 -4.17 6.09
C LEU A 100 -2.38 -4.54 7.25
N SER A 101 -2.04 -5.81 7.38
CA SER A 101 -1.28 -6.33 8.53
C SER A 101 -0.03 -7.13 8.15
N MET A 102 0.06 -7.60 6.91
CA MET A 102 1.17 -8.43 6.45
C MET A 102 1.72 -7.88 5.13
N MET A 103 3.03 -7.68 5.08
CA MET A 103 3.70 -7.17 3.89
C MET A 103 4.99 -7.93 3.60
N HIS A 104 5.21 -8.28 2.34
CA HIS A 104 6.40 -8.98 1.86
C HIS A 104 7.10 -8.16 0.78
N SER A 105 8.43 -8.34 0.66
CA SER A 105 9.27 -7.76 -0.40
C SER A 105 10.38 -8.75 -0.77
N ALA A 106 11.06 -8.52 -1.89
CA ALA A 106 12.04 -9.44 -2.49
C ALA A 106 13.21 -9.85 -1.56
N LYS A 107 13.44 -9.16 -0.43
CA LYS A 107 14.42 -9.56 0.59
C LYS A 107 14.19 -10.99 1.11
N GLN A 108 12.95 -11.48 1.08
CA GLN A 108 12.61 -12.82 1.55
C GLN A 108 12.93 -13.93 0.54
N ASP A 109 12.97 -13.63 -0.76
CA ASP A 109 13.15 -14.60 -1.84
C ASP A 109 14.56 -14.56 -2.47
N TRP A 110 15.44 -13.67 -2.00
CA TRP A 110 16.80 -13.55 -2.52
C TRP A 110 17.60 -14.86 -2.32
N PRO A 111 18.16 -15.47 -3.37
CA PRO A 111 19.08 -16.59 -3.19
C PRO A 111 20.31 -16.09 -2.45
N ARG A 112 20.63 -16.70 -1.30
CA ARG A 112 21.82 -16.40 -0.48
C ARG A 112 23.16 -16.33 -1.25
N ASN A 113 23.22 -16.82 -2.50
CA ASN A 113 24.40 -16.95 -3.32
C ASN A 113 24.28 -16.27 -4.71
N HIS A 114 23.65 -15.10 -4.84
CA HIS A 114 23.70 -14.38 -6.12
C HIS A 114 25.11 -13.80 -6.35
N PRO A 115 25.84 -14.19 -7.41
CA PRO A 115 27.25 -13.83 -7.60
C PRO A 115 27.47 -12.40 -8.13
N ASP A 116 26.40 -11.65 -8.37
CA ASP A 116 26.48 -10.37 -9.07
C ASP A 116 26.26 -9.18 -8.15
N ASN A 117 27.31 -8.38 -7.98
CA ASN A 117 27.35 -7.14 -7.19
C ASN A 117 27.16 -5.92 -8.11
N THR A 118 26.13 -5.95 -8.95
CA THR A 118 25.86 -4.85 -9.88
C THR A 118 25.17 -3.69 -9.16
N ALA A 119 25.32 -2.47 -9.67
CA ALA A 119 24.66 -1.29 -9.12
C ALA A 119 23.13 -1.45 -9.01
N ARG A 120 22.51 -2.27 -9.88
CA ARG A 120 21.07 -2.58 -9.83
C ARG A 120 20.71 -3.39 -8.59
N VAL A 121 21.52 -4.38 -8.23
CA VAL A 121 21.32 -5.18 -7.01
C VAL A 121 21.38 -4.31 -5.76
N LEU A 122 22.32 -3.37 -5.69
CA LEU A 122 22.41 -2.41 -4.57
C LEU A 122 21.18 -1.51 -4.46
N VAL A 123 20.64 -1.08 -5.60
CA VAL A 123 19.40 -0.28 -5.64
C VAL A 123 18.20 -1.10 -5.16
N GLU A 124 18.07 -2.35 -5.58
CA GLU A 124 17.02 -3.26 -5.11
C GLU A 124 17.14 -3.57 -3.61
N ILE A 125 18.36 -3.75 -3.09
CA ILE A 125 18.61 -3.87 -1.64
C ILE A 125 18.14 -2.59 -0.93
N GLY A 126 18.42 -1.41 -1.49
CA GLY A 126 17.94 -0.14 -0.96
C GLY A 126 16.41 -0.06 -0.89
N TYR A 127 15.71 -0.55 -1.91
CA TYR A 127 14.24 -0.64 -1.89
C TYR A 127 13.75 -1.61 -0.81
N ALA A 128 14.37 -2.79 -0.72
CA ALA A 128 14.02 -3.79 0.27
C ALA A 128 14.18 -3.27 1.71
N ASP A 129 15.24 -2.50 1.99
CA ASP A 129 15.46 -1.88 3.30
C ASP A 129 14.42 -0.80 3.62
N LEU A 130 13.97 -0.04 2.62
CA LEU A 130 12.87 0.91 2.80
C LEU A 130 11.54 0.18 3.04
N TRP A 131 11.23 -0.86 2.25
CA TRP A 131 10.02 -1.66 2.44
C TRP A 131 9.97 -2.38 3.78
N TRP A 132 11.12 -2.80 4.31
CA TRP A 132 11.22 -3.37 5.66
C TRP A 132 10.73 -2.42 6.76
N ARG A 133 10.84 -1.10 6.56
CA ARG A 133 10.40 -0.09 7.54
C ARG A 133 8.90 0.21 7.45
N VAL A 134 8.27 -0.08 6.31
CA VAL A 134 6.87 0.28 6.06
C VAL A 134 5.91 -0.38 7.05
N PRO A 135 5.99 -1.68 7.41
CA PRO A 135 5.06 -2.31 8.36
C PRO A 135 5.00 -1.62 9.72
N SER A 136 6.15 -1.17 10.25
CA SER A 136 6.19 -0.47 11.53
C SER A 136 5.52 0.91 11.46
N LEU A 137 5.75 1.65 10.37
CA LEU A 137 5.16 2.97 10.13
C LEU A 137 3.67 2.87 9.82
N LEU A 138 3.27 1.87 9.04
CA LEU A 138 1.88 1.57 8.70
C LEU A 138 1.06 1.40 9.98
N ARG A 139 1.60 0.69 10.97
CA ARG A 139 0.91 0.49 12.25
C ARG A 139 0.68 1.79 13.01
N VAL A 140 1.66 2.70 12.99
CA VAL A 140 1.53 4.02 13.63
C VAL A 140 0.43 4.84 12.95
N PHE A 141 0.44 4.91 11.61
CA PHE A 141 -0.58 5.68 10.88
C PHE A 141 -1.99 5.08 11.01
N GLN A 142 -2.13 3.75 11.04
CA GLN A 142 -3.43 3.11 11.29
C GLN A 142 -4.00 3.41 12.67
N ILE A 143 -3.16 3.64 13.69
CA ILE A 143 -3.61 4.04 15.03
C ILE A 143 -4.10 5.49 14.99
N ILE A 144 -3.31 6.39 14.40
CA ILE A 144 -3.66 7.81 14.30
C ILE A 144 -4.98 7.99 13.55
N GLU A 145 -5.16 7.31 12.41
CA GLU A 145 -6.40 7.38 11.62
C GLU A 145 -7.61 6.79 12.35
N GLN A 146 -7.42 5.84 13.28
CA GLN A 146 -8.51 5.31 14.11
C GLN A 146 -8.92 6.26 15.23
N GLU A 147 -7.97 6.99 15.81
CA GLU A 147 -8.23 8.00 16.85
C GLU A 147 -8.97 9.22 16.29
N GLU A 148 -8.64 9.65 15.06
CA GLU A 148 -9.34 10.74 14.37
C GLU A 148 -10.79 10.39 14.00
N ASP A 149 -11.10 9.11 13.74
CA ASP A 149 -12.45 8.63 13.42
C ASP A 149 -13.35 8.45 14.67
N THR A 150 -12.81 8.55 15.89
CA THR A 150 -13.60 8.55 17.13
C THR A 150 -14.12 9.97 17.44
N PRO A 151 -15.43 10.26 17.30
CA PRO A 151 -15.97 11.56 17.67
C PRO A 151 -15.78 11.78 19.17
N SER A 152 -15.18 12.92 19.51
CA SER A 152 -15.08 13.39 20.90
C SER A 152 -16.48 13.67 21.45
N ASP A 153 -17.08 12.67 22.07
CA ASP A 153 -18.32 12.82 22.81
C ASP A 153 -18.00 13.41 24.19
N SER A 154 -18.07 14.75 24.29
CA SER A 154 -18.26 15.46 25.56
C SER A 154 -18.67 16.91 25.33
N SER A 155 -19.88 17.09 24.82
CA SER A 155 -20.68 18.27 25.14
C SER A 155 -21.99 17.82 25.77
N SER A 156 -21.99 17.69 27.10
CA SER A 156 -23.23 17.78 27.88
C SER A 156 -23.19 19.10 28.65
N VAL A 157 -23.91 20.05 28.08
CA VAL A 157 -24.31 21.32 28.68
C VAL A 157 -25.45 21.10 29.67
N ASP A 158 -25.38 21.85 30.77
CA ASP A 158 -26.43 22.34 31.67
C ASP A 158 -27.41 21.37 32.37
N SER A 159 -27.46 21.47 33.70
CA SER A 159 -28.53 22.24 34.39
C SER A 159 -28.41 22.08 35.91
N THR A 160 -28.08 23.16 36.63
CA THR A 160 -28.39 23.27 38.05
C THR A 160 -29.32 24.47 38.21
N GLY A 161 -30.52 24.18 38.72
CA GLY A 161 -31.64 25.11 38.85
C GLY A 161 -31.55 26.07 40.01
#